data_AF-A0A1Q3EAY5-F1
#
_entry.id   AF-A0A1Q3EAY5-F1
#
_cell.length_a   1.000
_cell.length_b   1.000
_cell.length_c   1.000
_cell.angle_alpha   90.00
_cell.angle_beta   90.00
_cell.angle_gamma   90.00
#
_symmetry.space_group_name_H-M   'P 1'
#
loop_
_entity.id
_entity.type
_entity.pdbx_description
1 polymer ?
#
loop_
_entity_poly.entity_id
_entity_poly.type
_entity_poly.pdbx_seq_one_letter_code
_entity_poly.pdbx_strand_id
1 'polypeptide(L)'
;MIADIFTKSLARIKFDLVEKFGLRKYMRLSHEVVRAEWAENINRWKLTIKDPDGNCLLDECNVLINAGGVLNNWKWPDIEGLCDFQGTLCHTARWPADFDYKDRSVAVIGSGSSGIQVLATIQPEVKKLFHWIRSPTWITPGFAQQFAGPGGKNFRYTEDQKRKYAEDPQHALKYRKMIESELNERFKFIVQGTPEQKAALQFAEKDMRQRLNGDRRLIDAIVPTKFVVGCRRPTPGNGYLEALLEPNVYVYTEMFQRITPKGFIDNEGIEHTVDAIICATGFNTSFIPRFPVIGRGGINVQDRWKEYPIDSYLSLAVKDTPNYFMYYGPHVYSLLEYIQDHSTDGGLRVIF
;
A
#
# COMPACT_ATOMS: atom_id res chain seq x y z
N MET A 1 -9.95 -13.18 0.88
CA MET A 1 -10.96 -12.79 -0.12
C MET A 1 -10.84 -11.33 -0.62
N ILE A 2 -10.59 -10.29 0.19
CA ILE A 2 -10.42 -8.88 -0.32
C ILE A 2 -9.04 -8.64 -0.95
N ALA A 3 -7.96 -9.11 -0.33
CA ALA A 3 -6.64 -9.16 -0.97
C ALA A 3 -6.62 -10.08 -2.20
N ASP A 4 -7.62 -10.93 -2.39
CA ASP A 4 -7.68 -11.89 -3.49
C ASP A 4 -8.61 -11.40 -4.62
N ILE A 5 -9.79 -10.85 -4.31
CA ILE A 5 -10.74 -10.32 -5.30
C ILE A 5 -10.24 -9.01 -5.92
N PHE A 6 -9.73 -8.05 -5.13
CA PHE A 6 -9.24 -6.79 -5.70
C PHE A 6 -7.91 -6.96 -6.42
N THR A 7 -7.02 -7.81 -5.91
CA THR A 7 -5.75 -8.08 -6.58
C THR A 7 -5.99 -8.86 -7.86
N LYS A 8 -6.88 -9.86 -7.89
CA LYS A 8 -7.19 -10.60 -9.12
C LYS A 8 -7.89 -9.74 -10.17
N SER A 9 -8.81 -8.85 -9.79
CA SER A 9 -9.48 -7.96 -10.75
C SER A 9 -8.53 -6.90 -11.33
N LEU A 10 -7.76 -6.22 -10.49
CA LEU A 10 -6.77 -5.24 -10.95
C LEU A 10 -5.60 -5.89 -11.70
N ALA A 11 -5.14 -7.06 -11.25
CA ALA A 11 -4.11 -7.82 -11.96
C ALA A 11 -4.62 -8.27 -13.33
N ARG A 12 -5.87 -8.75 -13.42
CA ARG A 12 -6.49 -9.10 -14.71
C ARG A 12 -6.54 -7.90 -15.65
N ILE A 13 -6.99 -6.73 -15.19
CA ILE A 13 -6.98 -5.51 -16.00
C ILE A 13 -5.56 -5.20 -16.51
N LYS A 14 -4.54 -5.32 -15.65
CA LYS A 14 -3.14 -5.11 -16.06
C LYS A 14 -2.67 -6.13 -17.10
N PHE A 15 -3.01 -7.41 -16.95
CA PHE A 15 -2.70 -8.44 -17.96
C PHE A 15 -3.40 -8.15 -19.28
N ASP A 16 -4.69 -7.81 -19.24
CA ASP A 16 -5.48 -7.46 -20.42
C ASP A 16 -4.86 -6.25 -21.16
N LEU A 17 -4.35 -5.25 -20.42
CA LEU A 17 -3.62 -4.11 -21.01
C LEU A 17 -2.28 -4.52 -21.64
N VAL A 18 -1.51 -5.38 -20.97
CA VAL A 18 -0.24 -5.91 -21.51
C VAL A 18 -0.47 -6.64 -22.83
N GLU A 19 -1.50 -7.47 -22.91
CA GLU A 19 -1.86 -8.19 -24.14
C GLU A 19 -2.42 -7.24 -25.21
N LYS A 20 -3.36 -6.36 -24.85
CA LYS A 20 -3.97 -5.39 -25.76
C LYS A 20 -2.95 -4.51 -26.47
N PHE A 21 -1.89 -4.10 -25.77
CA PHE A 21 -0.83 -3.24 -26.31
C PHE A 21 0.43 -4.02 -26.74
N GLY A 22 0.43 -5.35 -26.68
CA GLY A 22 1.55 -6.19 -27.09
C GLY A 22 2.85 -5.91 -26.32
N LEU A 23 2.75 -5.56 -25.04
CA LEU A 23 3.88 -5.10 -24.22
C LEU A 23 4.77 -6.25 -23.72
N ARG A 24 4.27 -7.48 -23.72
CA ARG A 24 4.95 -8.65 -23.14
C ARG A 24 6.36 -8.87 -23.71
N LYS A 25 6.56 -8.57 -25.00
CA LYS A 25 7.86 -8.71 -25.68
C LYS A 25 8.98 -7.81 -25.13
N TYR A 26 8.63 -6.75 -24.42
CA TYR A 26 9.58 -5.82 -23.80
C TYR A 26 9.83 -6.13 -22.31
N MET A 27 9.23 -7.20 -21.78
CA MET A 27 9.31 -7.54 -20.36
C MET A 27 10.10 -8.82 -20.13
N ARG A 28 11.02 -8.78 -19.17
CA ARG A 28 11.66 -9.96 -18.59
C ARG A 28 11.19 -10.10 -17.14
N LEU A 29 10.39 -11.13 -16.86
CA LEU A 29 9.89 -11.43 -15.52
C LEU A 29 10.86 -12.36 -14.79
N SER A 30 10.79 -12.41 -13.46
CA SER A 30 11.70 -13.22 -12.63
C SER A 30 13.18 -12.86 -12.82
N HIS A 31 13.46 -11.59 -13.14
CA HIS A 31 14.79 -11.02 -13.23
C HIS A 31 14.91 -9.88 -12.21
N GLU A 32 15.98 -9.87 -11.43
CA GLU A 32 16.21 -8.89 -10.37
C GLU A 32 17.41 -8.01 -10.74
N VAL A 33 17.22 -6.70 -10.82
CA VAL A 33 18.35 -5.76 -10.95
C VAL A 33 19.07 -5.69 -9.60
N VAL A 34 20.33 -6.12 -9.56
CA VAL A 34 21.14 -6.18 -8.33
C VAL A 34 22.15 -5.05 -8.22
N ARG A 35 22.48 -4.36 -9.33
CA ARG A 35 23.37 -3.20 -9.37
C ARG A 35 23.11 -2.36 -10.62
N ALA A 36 23.22 -1.05 -10.50
CA ALA A 36 23.31 -0.12 -11.62
C ALA A 36 24.47 0.85 -11.40
N GLU A 37 25.31 1.02 -12.42
CA GLU A 37 26.51 1.88 -12.33
C GLU A 37 26.69 2.71 -13.60
N TRP A 38 26.89 4.01 -13.42
CA TRP A 38 27.15 4.93 -14.52
C TRP A 38 28.60 4.80 -15.01
N ALA A 39 28.77 4.44 -16.27
CA ALA A 39 30.06 4.33 -16.93
C ALA A 39 30.38 5.60 -17.74
N GLU A 40 31.16 6.51 -17.13
CA GLU A 40 31.53 7.81 -17.73
C GLU A 40 32.23 7.68 -19.08
N ASN A 41 33.02 6.62 -19.27
CA ASN A 41 33.78 6.41 -20.50
C ASN A 41 32.90 6.13 -21.73
N ILE A 42 31.67 5.65 -21.52
CA ILE A 42 30.73 5.30 -22.60
C ILE A 42 29.38 6.02 -22.48
N ASN A 43 29.20 6.86 -21.45
CA ASN A 43 27.95 7.57 -21.15
C ASN A 43 26.72 6.66 -21.10
N ARG A 44 26.83 5.52 -20.40
CA ARG A 44 25.75 4.53 -20.24
C ARG A 44 25.69 3.99 -18.82
N TRP A 45 24.51 3.52 -18.44
CA TRP A 45 24.32 2.69 -17.27
C TRP A 45 24.68 1.25 -17.59
N LYS A 46 25.51 0.64 -16.75
CA LYS A 46 25.75 -0.80 -16.72
C LYS A 46 24.90 -1.42 -15.61
N LEU A 47 24.17 -2.46 -15.97
CA LEU A 47 23.28 -3.19 -15.08
C LEU A 47 23.86 -4.56 -14.80
N THR A 48 23.77 -4.99 -13.55
CA THR A 48 23.92 -6.40 -13.18
C THR A 48 22.54 -6.91 -12.81
N ILE A 49 22.13 -8.00 -13.45
CA ILE A 49 20.78 -8.56 -13.34
C ILE A 49 20.91 -10.03 -12.97
N LYS A 50 20.21 -10.46 -11.93
CA LYS A 50 20.10 -11.86 -11.56
C LYS A 50 18.92 -12.49 -12.30
N ASP A 51 19.18 -13.58 -13.01
CA ASP A 51 18.15 -14.34 -13.74
C ASP A 51 17.43 -15.35 -12.81
N PRO A 52 16.39 -16.06 -13.30
CA PRO A 52 15.65 -17.04 -12.50
C PRO A 52 16.49 -18.22 -12.00
N ASP A 53 17.54 -18.58 -12.72
CA ASP A 53 18.46 -19.67 -12.39
C ASP A 53 19.55 -19.22 -11.41
N GLY A 54 19.63 -17.92 -11.15
CA GLY A 54 20.54 -17.29 -10.22
C GLY A 54 21.85 -16.78 -10.85
N ASN A 55 21.99 -16.85 -12.18
CA ASN A 55 23.15 -16.32 -12.89
C ASN A 55 23.12 -14.80 -12.96
N CYS A 56 24.30 -14.19 -13.02
CA CYS A 56 24.44 -12.75 -13.22
C CYS A 56 24.61 -12.44 -14.71
N LEU A 57 23.63 -11.71 -15.24
CA LEU A 57 23.65 -11.12 -16.58
C LEU A 57 24.13 -9.66 -16.49
N LEU A 58 24.81 -9.22 -17.55
CA LEU A 58 25.18 -7.82 -17.73
C LEU A 58 24.35 -7.22 -18.86
N ASP A 59 23.84 -6.02 -18.65
CA ASP A 59 23.11 -5.25 -19.65
C ASP A 59 23.52 -3.77 -19.60
N GLU A 60 23.23 -3.02 -20.66
CA GLU A 60 23.58 -1.61 -20.75
C GLU A 60 22.42 -0.77 -21.30
N CYS A 61 22.24 0.43 -20.77
CA CYS A 61 21.23 1.37 -21.29
C CYS A 61 21.71 2.83 -21.26
N ASN A 62 21.16 3.64 -22.16
CA ASN A 62 21.41 5.09 -22.17
C ASN A 62 20.66 5.81 -21.05
N VAL A 63 19.45 5.34 -20.74
CA VAL A 63 18.53 5.92 -19.75
C VAL A 63 18.01 4.79 -18.86
N LEU A 64 18.12 4.98 -17.55
CA LEU A 64 17.59 4.05 -16.55
C LEU A 64 16.39 4.70 -15.84
N ILE A 65 15.19 4.15 -16.07
CA ILE A 65 13.97 4.57 -15.38
C ILE A 65 13.64 3.53 -14.31
N ASN A 66 13.79 3.91 -13.05
CA ASN A 66 13.42 3.07 -11.91
C ASN A 66 11.93 3.22 -11.60
N ALA A 67 11.15 2.25 -12.05
CA ALA A 67 9.72 2.11 -11.75
C ALA A 67 9.44 1.04 -10.68
N GLY A 68 10.39 0.79 -9.77
CA GLY A 68 10.24 -0.22 -8.72
C GLY A 68 9.08 0.05 -7.76
N GLY A 69 8.72 1.32 -7.55
CA GLY A 69 7.66 1.73 -6.61
C GLY A 69 8.10 1.67 -5.15
N VAL A 70 7.24 2.17 -4.25
CA VAL A 70 7.61 2.44 -2.84
C VAL A 70 6.94 1.52 -1.82
N LEU A 71 5.96 0.72 -2.23
CA LEU A 71 5.15 -0.17 -1.37
C LEU A 71 5.35 -1.65 -1.74
N ASN A 72 6.61 -2.09 -1.86
CA ASN A 72 6.96 -3.48 -2.20
C ASN A 72 8.00 -4.11 -1.26
N ASN A 73 8.77 -3.30 -0.52
CA ASN A 73 9.85 -3.79 0.32
C ASN A 73 9.34 -4.07 1.72
N TRP A 74 8.88 -5.29 1.94
CA TRP A 74 8.45 -5.76 3.24
C TRP A 74 9.55 -6.62 3.88
N LYS A 75 9.50 -6.72 5.21
CA LYS A 75 10.33 -7.65 5.97
C LYS A 75 9.48 -8.22 7.10
N TRP A 76 9.89 -9.36 7.65
CA TRP A 76 9.32 -9.83 8.89
C TRP A 76 9.52 -8.79 10.00
N PRO A 77 8.51 -8.56 10.85
CA PRO A 77 8.69 -7.70 12.00
C PRO A 77 9.66 -8.35 12.98
N ASP A 78 10.43 -7.52 13.66
CA ASP A 78 11.36 -7.94 14.69
C ASP A 78 10.57 -8.24 15.97
N ILE A 79 10.16 -9.49 16.12
CA ILE A 79 9.31 -9.98 17.20
C ILE A 79 9.92 -11.29 17.70
N GLU A 80 10.19 -11.35 19.01
CA GLU A 80 10.76 -12.53 19.65
C GLU A 80 9.88 -13.77 19.41
N GLY A 81 10.51 -14.87 19.00
CA GLY A 81 9.85 -16.16 18.75
C GLY A 81 9.02 -16.23 17.47
N LEU A 82 8.96 -15.18 16.65
CA LEU A 82 8.08 -15.15 15.46
C LEU A 82 8.34 -16.31 14.51
N CYS A 83 9.61 -16.61 14.24
CA CYS A 83 10.02 -17.69 13.34
C CYS A 83 9.89 -19.09 13.96
N ASP A 84 9.60 -19.20 15.27
CA ASP A 84 9.42 -20.47 15.97
C ASP A 84 7.95 -20.94 15.94
N PHE A 85 7.02 -20.08 15.51
CA PHE A 85 5.60 -20.40 15.38
C PHE A 85 5.38 -21.57 14.42
N GLN A 86 4.64 -22.58 14.88
CA GLN A 86 4.40 -23.82 14.13
C GLN A 86 3.12 -23.79 13.29
N GLY A 87 2.26 -22.79 13.47
CA GLY A 87 1.07 -22.58 12.65
C GLY A 87 1.37 -21.83 11.35
N THR A 88 0.32 -21.32 10.71
CA THR A 88 0.48 -20.54 9.47
C THR A 88 0.99 -19.14 9.77
N LEU A 89 2.28 -18.88 9.49
CA LEU A 89 2.86 -17.53 9.53
C LEU A 89 2.81 -16.88 8.14
N CYS A 90 2.14 -15.74 7.99
CA CYS A 90 2.14 -15.00 6.73
C CYS A 90 2.29 -13.49 6.92
N HIS A 91 2.92 -12.84 5.94
CA HIS A 91 2.92 -11.38 5.84
C HIS A 91 1.91 -10.98 4.76
N THR A 92 1.20 -9.85 4.93
CA THR A 92 0.17 -9.43 3.95
C THR A 92 0.72 -9.16 2.55
N ALA A 93 2.02 -8.89 2.43
CA ALA A 93 2.73 -8.76 1.15
C ALA A 93 3.13 -10.09 0.49
N ARG A 94 3.03 -11.21 1.21
CA ARG A 94 3.32 -12.56 0.73
C ARG A 94 2.24 -13.52 1.25
N TRP A 95 1.01 -13.26 0.80
CA TRP A 95 -0.16 -14.06 1.17
C TRP A 95 -0.07 -15.47 0.54
N PRO A 96 -0.18 -16.57 1.32
CA PRO A 96 -0.16 -17.92 0.75
C PRO A 96 -1.42 -18.19 -0.08
N ALA A 97 -1.25 -18.79 -1.26
CA ALA A 97 -2.34 -19.00 -2.22
C ALA A 97 -3.44 -19.96 -1.69
N ASP A 98 -3.04 -20.88 -0.81
CA ASP A 98 -3.83 -21.96 -0.22
C ASP A 98 -4.19 -21.68 1.25
N PHE A 99 -3.99 -20.45 1.74
CA PHE A 99 -4.31 -20.12 3.12
C PHE A 99 -5.83 -20.08 3.35
N ASP A 100 -6.34 -21.13 3.99
CA ASP A 100 -7.69 -21.20 4.53
C ASP A 100 -7.71 -20.68 5.98
N TYR A 101 -8.43 -19.59 6.22
CA TYR A 101 -8.58 -18.97 7.54
C TYR A 101 -9.92 -19.31 8.21
N LYS A 102 -10.82 -20.03 7.52
CA LYS A 102 -12.17 -20.31 8.03
C LYS A 102 -12.13 -21.15 9.31
N ASP A 103 -12.97 -20.79 10.28
CA ASP A 103 -13.10 -21.46 11.58
C ASP A 103 -11.79 -21.55 12.40
N ARG A 104 -10.76 -20.79 12.02
CA ARG A 104 -9.47 -20.74 12.72
C ARG A 104 -9.40 -19.62 13.74
N SER A 105 -8.53 -19.78 14.73
CA SER A 105 -8.09 -18.69 15.62
C SER A 105 -6.91 -17.98 14.96
N VAL A 106 -7.03 -16.68 14.71
CA VAL A 106 -6.08 -15.91 13.90
C VAL A 106 -5.60 -14.68 14.66
N ALA A 107 -4.29 -14.42 14.65
CA ALA A 107 -3.70 -13.18 15.14
C ALA A 107 -3.36 -12.26 13.96
N VAL A 108 -3.89 -11.03 13.93
CA VAL A 108 -3.57 -10.01 12.93
C VAL A 108 -2.76 -8.88 13.57
N ILE A 109 -1.46 -8.89 13.32
CA ILE A 109 -0.51 -7.95 13.90
C ILE A 109 -0.43 -6.68 13.03
N GLY A 110 -0.88 -5.56 13.59
CA GLY A 110 -0.78 -4.23 12.99
C GLY A 110 -2.10 -3.70 12.45
N SER A 111 -2.40 -2.43 12.74
CA SER A 111 -3.64 -1.72 12.40
C SER A 111 -3.46 -0.70 11.27
N GLY A 112 -2.50 -0.92 10.37
CA GLY A 112 -2.36 -0.15 9.13
C GLY A 112 -3.36 -0.56 8.06
N SER A 113 -3.26 0.00 6.85
CA SER A 113 -4.21 -0.28 5.74
C SER A 113 -4.43 -1.77 5.49
N SER A 114 -3.37 -2.59 5.43
CA SER A 114 -3.51 -4.04 5.25
C SER A 114 -4.23 -4.71 6.43
N GLY A 115 -3.92 -4.33 7.67
CA GLY A 115 -4.52 -4.94 8.86
C GLY A 115 -6.00 -4.61 8.98
N ILE A 116 -6.35 -3.34 8.73
CA ILE A 116 -7.73 -2.84 8.68
C ILE A 116 -8.56 -3.64 7.68
N GLN A 117 -8.05 -3.79 6.45
CA GLN A 117 -8.76 -4.51 5.40
C GLN A 117 -8.85 -6.01 5.69
N VAL A 118 -7.75 -6.64 6.12
CA VAL A 118 -7.73 -8.08 6.43
C VAL A 118 -8.69 -8.41 7.57
N LEU A 119 -8.63 -7.66 8.68
CA LEU A 119 -9.49 -7.89 9.85
C LEU A 119 -10.97 -7.81 9.45
N ALA A 120 -11.38 -6.73 8.78
CA ALA A 120 -12.77 -6.55 8.35
C ALA A 120 -13.23 -7.64 7.37
N THR A 121 -12.31 -8.23 6.59
CA THR A 121 -12.62 -9.28 5.63
C THR A 121 -12.82 -10.63 6.30
N ILE A 122 -11.92 -11.01 7.19
CA ILE A 122 -11.86 -12.38 7.71
C ILE A 122 -12.68 -12.55 8.99
N GLN A 123 -12.97 -11.45 9.73
CA GLN A 123 -13.70 -11.50 10.99
C GLN A 123 -14.99 -12.35 10.94
N PRO A 124 -15.84 -12.27 9.89
CA PRO A 124 -17.07 -13.06 9.83
C PRO A 124 -16.84 -14.57 9.65
N GLU A 125 -15.64 -14.98 9.24
CA GLU A 125 -15.32 -16.36 8.85
C GLU A 125 -14.37 -17.07 9.84
N VAL A 126 -13.74 -16.34 10.77
CA VAL A 126 -12.78 -16.90 11.74
C VAL A 126 -13.46 -17.21 13.07
N LYS A 127 -12.94 -18.22 13.79
CA LYS A 127 -13.42 -18.60 15.12
C LYS A 127 -13.06 -17.58 16.20
N LYS A 128 -11.82 -17.08 16.18
CA LYS A 128 -11.32 -16.02 17.07
C LYS A 128 -10.34 -15.15 16.29
N LEU A 129 -10.38 -13.84 16.53
CA LEU A 129 -9.46 -12.88 15.92
C LEU A 129 -8.80 -12.03 16.99
N PHE A 130 -7.48 -12.08 17.08
CA PHE A 130 -6.70 -11.21 17.96
C PHE A 130 -6.08 -10.07 17.12
N HIS A 131 -6.21 -8.83 17.57
CA HIS A 131 -5.77 -7.66 16.81
C HIS A 131 -5.08 -6.62 17.68
N TRP A 132 -4.04 -5.97 17.16
CA TRP A 132 -3.27 -4.97 17.88
C TRP A 132 -3.37 -3.58 17.24
N ILE A 133 -3.91 -2.64 17.99
CA ILE A 133 -3.95 -1.21 17.65
C ILE A 133 -2.87 -0.50 18.46
N ARG A 134 -1.66 -0.44 17.90
CA ARG A 134 -0.52 0.25 18.53
C ARG A 134 -0.56 1.77 18.36
N SER A 135 -1.18 2.24 17.28
CA SER A 135 -1.17 3.66 16.94
C SER A 135 -2.53 4.11 16.41
N PRO A 136 -3.02 5.27 16.88
CA PRO A 136 -4.26 5.85 16.36
C PRO A 136 -4.21 6.02 14.85
N THR A 137 -5.34 5.79 14.19
CA THR A 137 -5.50 5.87 12.73
C THR A 137 -6.89 6.36 12.37
N TRP A 138 -6.97 7.40 11.54
CA TRP A 138 -8.24 7.86 10.98
C TRP A 138 -8.82 6.81 10.02
N ILE A 139 -10.00 6.29 10.35
CA ILE A 139 -10.83 5.50 9.44
C ILE A 139 -11.80 6.46 8.76
N THR A 140 -11.62 6.66 7.47
CA THR A 140 -12.42 7.61 6.70
C THR A 140 -13.29 6.88 5.68
N PRO A 141 -14.35 7.53 5.16
CA PRO A 141 -15.06 6.99 4.01
C PRO A 141 -14.14 6.77 2.80
N GLY A 142 -14.59 5.90 1.90
CA GLY A 142 -13.97 5.71 0.59
C GLY A 142 -13.93 7.01 -0.22
N PHE A 143 -12.96 7.11 -1.11
CA PHE A 143 -12.98 8.13 -2.13
C PHE A 143 -14.14 7.92 -3.11
N ALA A 144 -14.57 8.99 -3.77
CA ALA A 144 -15.64 8.93 -4.75
C ALA A 144 -16.97 8.39 -4.20
N GLN A 145 -17.27 8.65 -2.92
CA GLN A 145 -18.38 8.00 -2.22
C GLN A 145 -19.74 8.29 -2.85
N GLN A 146 -19.91 9.46 -3.48
CA GLN A 146 -21.14 9.80 -4.22
C GLN A 146 -21.38 8.90 -5.44
N PHE A 147 -20.32 8.27 -5.95
CA PHE A 147 -20.37 7.32 -7.06
C PHE A 147 -20.27 5.87 -6.61
N ALA A 148 -20.17 5.61 -5.30
CA ALA A 148 -20.12 4.29 -4.71
C ALA A 148 -21.53 3.75 -4.38
N GLY A 149 -21.59 2.48 -4.01
CA GLY A 149 -22.81 1.87 -3.50
C GLY A 149 -23.18 2.38 -2.10
N PRO A 150 -24.35 1.96 -1.57
CA PRO A 150 -24.81 2.37 -0.25
C PRO A 150 -23.74 2.22 0.84
N GLY A 151 -23.54 3.27 1.64
CA GLY A 151 -22.52 3.31 2.69
C GLY A 151 -21.08 3.35 2.16
N GLY A 152 -20.84 3.76 0.91
CA GLY A 152 -19.51 3.81 0.30
C GLY A 152 -18.94 2.43 -0.04
N LYS A 153 -19.81 1.43 -0.19
CA LYS A 153 -19.42 0.06 -0.55
C LYS A 153 -19.26 -0.09 -2.06
N ASN A 154 -18.51 -1.09 -2.47
CA ASN A 154 -18.50 -1.49 -3.88
C ASN A 154 -19.88 -1.95 -4.32
N PHE A 155 -20.18 -1.73 -5.60
CA PHE A 155 -21.38 -2.21 -6.26
C PHE A 155 -21.02 -2.89 -7.57
N ARG A 156 -21.96 -3.65 -8.13
CA ARG A 156 -21.82 -4.23 -9.47
C ARG A 156 -22.55 -3.34 -10.46
N TYR A 157 -21.88 -2.97 -11.54
CA TYR A 157 -22.54 -2.32 -12.66
C TYR A 157 -23.57 -3.26 -13.28
N THR A 158 -24.74 -2.72 -13.63
CA THR A 158 -25.77 -3.45 -14.37
C THR A 158 -25.31 -3.71 -15.81
N GLU A 159 -25.90 -4.68 -16.48
CA GLU A 159 -25.57 -4.97 -17.89
C GLU A 159 -25.86 -3.75 -18.79
N ASP A 160 -26.93 -3.00 -18.52
CA ASP A 160 -27.24 -1.76 -19.25
C ASP A 160 -26.17 -0.69 -19.04
N GLN A 161 -25.65 -0.54 -17.82
CA GLN A 161 -24.53 0.38 -17.55
C GLN A 161 -23.29 -0.03 -18.32
N LYS A 162 -22.92 -1.32 -18.27
CA LYS A 162 -21.78 -1.86 -19.01
C LYS A 162 -21.93 -1.64 -20.52
N ARG A 163 -23.11 -1.93 -21.07
CA ARG A 163 -23.44 -1.72 -22.48
C ARG A 163 -23.30 -0.25 -22.85
N LYS A 164 -23.87 0.66 -22.07
CA LYS A 164 -23.76 2.11 -22.31
C LYS A 164 -22.32 2.60 -22.28
N TYR A 165 -21.49 2.10 -21.36
CA TYR A 165 -20.08 2.45 -21.33
C TYR A 165 -19.29 1.90 -22.53
N ALA A 166 -19.70 0.75 -23.08
CA ALA A 166 -19.08 0.16 -24.27
C ALA A 166 -19.50 0.87 -25.57
N GLU A 167 -20.76 1.27 -25.67
CA GLU A 167 -21.34 1.88 -26.89
C GLU A 167 -21.11 3.40 -26.97
N ASP A 168 -20.97 4.09 -25.84
CA ASP A 168 -20.76 5.55 -25.77
C ASP A 168 -19.46 5.91 -25.03
N PRO A 169 -18.33 6.02 -25.75
CA PRO A 169 -17.03 6.37 -25.17
C PRO A 169 -17.02 7.76 -24.50
N GLN A 170 -17.84 8.71 -24.97
CA GLN A 170 -17.91 10.05 -24.37
C GLN A 170 -18.62 9.99 -23.01
N HIS A 171 -19.70 9.22 -22.91
CA HIS A 171 -20.36 8.98 -21.62
C HIS A 171 -19.44 8.26 -20.63
N ALA A 172 -18.72 7.22 -21.09
CA ALA A 172 -17.76 6.51 -20.26
C ALA A 172 -16.61 7.43 -19.78
N LEU A 173 -16.08 8.28 -20.67
CA LEU A 173 -15.06 9.26 -20.32
C LEU A 173 -15.60 10.28 -19.30
N LYS A 174 -16.80 10.83 -19.54
CA LYS A 174 -17.42 11.80 -18.63
C LYS A 174 -17.60 11.22 -17.24
N TYR A 175 -18.12 9.98 -17.13
CA TYR A 175 -18.30 9.30 -15.86
C TYR A 175 -16.97 9.10 -15.11
N ARG A 176 -15.91 8.64 -15.81
CA ARG A 176 -14.56 8.53 -15.22
C ARG A 176 -14.03 9.88 -14.74
N LYS A 177 -14.16 10.92 -15.57
CA LYS A 177 -13.71 12.28 -15.22
C LYS A 177 -14.47 12.85 -14.02
N MET A 178 -15.76 12.53 -13.83
CA MET A 178 -16.50 12.92 -12.62
C MET A 178 -15.93 12.28 -11.35
N ILE A 179 -15.57 10.99 -11.40
CA ILE A 179 -14.92 10.29 -10.29
C ILE A 179 -13.53 10.90 -10.01
N GLU A 180 -12.74 11.13 -11.06
CA GLU A 180 -11.41 11.75 -10.96
C GLU A 180 -11.50 13.18 -10.40
N SER A 181 -12.46 14.00 -10.84
CA SER A 181 -12.63 15.38 -10.35
C SER A 181 -12.86 15.44 -8.84
N GLU A 182 -13.69 14.55 -8.29
CA GLU A 182 -13.94 14.52 -6.85
C GLU A 182 -12.68 14.21 -6.04
N LEU A 183 -11.76 13.40 -6.58
CA LEU A 183 -10.46 13.15 -5.97
C LEU A 183 -9.56 14.39 -5.98
N ASN A 184 -9.57 15.14 -7.09
CA ASN A 184 -8.66 16.26 -7.33
C ASN A 184 -9.09 17.56 -6.63
N GLU A 185 -10.38 17.77 -6.38
CA GLU A 185 -10.91 18.99 -5.74
C GLU A 185 -10.71 19.02 -4.21
N ARG A 186 -10.25 17.91 -3.64
CA ARG A 186 -10.10 17.71 -2.19
C ARG A 186 -8.86 18.37 -1.59
N PHE A 187 -8.09 19.16 -2.34
CA PHE A 187 -6.86 19.79 -1.82
C PHE A 187 -7.09 20.65 -0.55
N LYS A 188 -8.24 21.31 -0.39
CA LYS A 188 -8.47 22.15 0.78
C LYS A 188 -8.60 21.36 2.10
N PHE A 189 -8.97 20.07 2.09
CA PHE A 189 -9.13 19.32 3.35
C PHE A 189 -7.80 18.98 4.02
N ILE A 190 -6.69 18.96 3.28
CA ILE A 190 -5.34 18.69 3.81
C ILE A 190 -4.62 19.98 4.24
N VAL A 191 -5.15 21.15 3.90
CA VAL A 191 -4.59 22.44 4.29
C VAL A 191 -5.09 22.79 5.68
N GLN A 192 -4.17 22.92 6.64
CA GLN A 192 -4.52 23.17 8.03
C GLN A 192 -5.28 24.49 8.20
N GLY A 193 -6.39 24.45 8.95
CA GLY A 193 -7.15 25.64 9.35
C GLY A 193 -8.28 26.05 8.39
N THR A 194 -8.36 25.45 7.20
CA THR A 194 -9.48 25.69 6.27
C THR A 194 -10.81 25.19 6.84
N PRO A 195 -11.95 25.75 6.42
CA PRO A 195 -13.28 25.22 6.77
C PRO A 195 -13.44 23.75 6.38
N GLU A 196 -12.93 23.36 5.21
CA GLU A 196 -13.01 21.99 4.69
C GLU A 196 -12.23 21.00 5.56
N GLN A 197 -11.03 21.37 6.03
CA GLN A 197 -10.23 20.54 6.93
C GLN A 197 -10.91 20.36 8.29
N LYS A 198 -11.47 21.44 8.85
CA LYS A 198 -12.22 21.38 10.12
C LYS A 198 -13.47 20.53 10.00
N ALA A 199 -14.22 20.69 8.91
CA ALA A 199 -15.41 19.89 8.63
C ALA A 199 -15.05 18.40 8.45
N ALA A 200 -13.97 18.10 7.73
CA ALA A 200 -13.49 16.73 7.55
C ALA A 200 -13.07 16.07 8.88
N LEU A 201 -12.38 16.82 9.75
CA LEU A 201 -12.01 16.36 11.09
C LEU A 201 -13.26 16.06 11.95
N GLN A 202 -14.19 17.01 12.04
CA GLN A 202 -15.42 16.86 12.82
C GLN A 202 -16.26 15.68 12.32
N PHE A 203 -16.38 15.55 10.99
CA PHE A 203 -17.10 14.44 10.37
C PHE A 203 -16.44 13.10 10.69
N ALA A 204 -15.12 12.96 10.48
CA ALA A 204 -14.41 11.71 10.71
C ALA A 204 -14.45 11.29 12.18
N GLU A 205 -14.27 12.23 13.11
CA GLU A 205 -14.36 11.96 14.54
C GLU A 205 -15.77 11.48 14.92
N LYS A 206 -16.80 12.19 14.47
CA LYS A 206 -18.20 11.81 14.74
C LYS A 206 -18.53 10.43 14.16
N ASP A 207 -18.15 10.18 12.90
CA ASP A 207 -18.38 8.91 12.22
C ASP A 207 -17.71 7.75 12.97
N MET A 208 -16.43 7.90 13.33
CA MET A 208 -15.71 6.86 14.05
C MET A 208 -16.34 6.57 15.42
N ARG A 209 -16.67 7.60 16.20
CA ARG A 209 -17.30 7.44 17.52
C ARG A 209 -18.67 6.76 17.42
N GLN A 210 -19.46 7.13 16.41
CA GLN A 210 -20.76 6.54 16.15
C GLN A 210 -20.64 5.06 15.76
N ARG A 211 -19.72 4.74 14.83
CA ARG A 211 -19.50 3.36 14.35
C ARG A 211 -18.88 2.44 15.40
N LEU A 212 -18.18 3.00 16.39
CA LEU A 212 -17.70 2.28 17.57
C LEU A 212 -18.74 2.17 18.69
N ASN A 213 -19.99 2.58 18.44
CA ASN A 213 -21.10 2.53 19.40
C ASN A 213 -20.76 3.14 20.78
N GLY A 214 -19.89 4.16 20.81
CA GLY A 214 -19.48 4.81 22.06
C GLY A 214 -18.53 4.00 22.96
N ASP A 215 -17.94 2.88 22.49
CA ASP A 215 -16.94 2.13 23.25
C ASP A 215 -15.70 3.01 23.53
N ARG A 216 -15.58 3.46 24.78
CA ARG A 216 -14.52 4.40 25.20
C ARG A 216 -13.12 3.80 25.01
N ARG A 217 -12.95 2.51 25.31
CA ARG A 217 -11.64 1.85 25.24
C ARG A 217 -11.13 1.81 23.80
N LEU A 218 -12.00 1.46 22.86
CA LEU A 218 -11.65 1.43 21.43
C LEU A 218 -11.47 2.84 20.87
N ILE A 219 -12.34 3.79 21.24
CA ILE A 219 -12.24 5.19 20.83
C ILE A 219 -10.89 5.78 21.25
N ASP A 220 -10.50 5.62 22.52
CA ASP A 220 -9.24 6.15 23.05
C ASP A 220 -8.01 5.52 22.39
N ALA A 221 -8.13 4.26 21.96
CA ALA A 221 -7.07 3.54 21.26
C ALA A 221 -6.88 3.99 19.80
N ILE A 222 -7.99 4.20 19.07
CA ILE A 222 -7.93 4.35 17.60
C ILE A 222 -8.12 5.78 17.10
N VAL A 223 -8.92 6.61 17.77
CA VAL A 223 -9.23 7.96 17.30
C VAL A 223 -8.03 8.87 17.55
N PRO A 224 -7.39 9.43 16.51
CA PRO A 224 -6.21 10.26 16.70
C PRO A 224 -6.49 11.57 17.43
N THR A 225 -5.66 11.89 18.44
CA THR A 225 -5.71 13.16 19.19
C THR A 225 -4.52 14.08 18.88
N LYS A 226 -3.43 13.53 18.32
CA LYS A 226 -2.17 14.24 18.08
C LYS A 226 -1.98 14.74 16.65
N PHE A 227 -2.85 14.34 15.73
CA PHE A 227 -2.79 14.73 14.32
C PHE A 227 -4.18 14.71 13.68
N VAL A 228 -4.40 15.59 12.71
CA VAL A 228 -5.69 15.74 12.04
C VAL A 228 -5.82 14.81 10.81
N VAL A 229 -7.04 14.67 10.30
CA VAL A 229 -7.31 13.95 9.05
C VAL A 229 -6.46 14.54 7.92
N GLY A 230 -5.80 13.69 7.13
CA GLY A 230 -4.94 14.11 6.02
C GLY A 230 -3.45 14.20 6.35
N CYS A 231 -3.04 14.29 7.63
CA CYS A 231 -1.61 14.22 8.01
C CYS A 231 -0.97 12.87 7.69
N ARG A 232 -1.78 11.80 7.72
CA ARG A 232 -1.45 10.47 7.20
C ARG A 232 -2.46 10.15 6.11
N ARG A 233 -2.09 9.25 5.19
CA ARG A 233 -2.99 8.78 4.14
C ARG A 233 -4.31 8.29 4.77
N PRO A 234 -5.46 8.88 4.40
CA PRO A 234 -6.77 8.40 4.83
C PRO A 234 -6.95 6.94 4.43
N THR A 235 -7.42 6.11 5.36
CA THR A 235 -7.56 4.67 5.15
C THR A 235 -9.05 4.31 5.15
N PRO A 236 -9.63 3.97 3.98
CA PRO A 236 -10.96 3.39 3.93
C PRO A 236 -11.00 2.09 4.73
N GLY A 237 -11.95 1.99 5.65
CA GLY A 237 -12.11 0.84 6.54
C GLY A 237 -13.56 0.41 6.63
N ASN A 238 -14.17 0.07 5.49
CA ASN A 238 -15.54 -0.42 5.43
C ASN A 238 -15.69 -1.69 6.28
N GLY A 239 -16.57 -1.66 7.29
CA GLY A 239 -16.81 -2.78 8.20
C GLY A 239 -15.75 -2.99 9.29
N TYR A 240 -14.65 -2.24 9.27
CA TYR A 240 -13.55 -2.46 10.22
C TYR A 240 -13.93 -2.02 11.65
N LEU A 241 -14.50 -0.84 11.83
CA LEU A 241 -14.87 -0.36 13.17
C LEU A 241 -15.95 -1.23 13.79
N GLU A 242 -16.89 -1.69 12.97
CA GLU A 242 -17.94 -2.63 13.37
C GLU A 242 -17.34 -3.97 13.80
N ALA A 243 -16.40 -4.51 13.01
CA ALA A 243 -15.74 -5.76 13.32
C ALA A 243 -14.95 -5.74 14.64
N LEU A 244 -14.45 -4.58 15.09
CA LEU A 244 -13.78 -4.46 16.39
C LEU A 244 -14.72 -4.68 17.59
N LEU A 245 -16.03 -4.55 17.39
CA LEU A 245 -17.05 -4.73 18.43
C LEU A 245 -17.60 -6.16 18.50
N GLU A 246 -17.23 -7.01 17.54
CA GLU A 246 -17.77 -8.37 17.43
C GLU A 246 -17.20 -9.28 18.54
N PRO A 247 -18.00 -10.22 19.06
CA PRO A 247 -17.63 -11.01 20.24
C PRO A 247 -16.49 -11.99 20.00
N ASN A 248 -16.17 -12.31 18.73
CA ASN A 248 -15.03 -13.14 18.36
C ASN A 248 -13.74 -12.33 18.17
N VAL A 249 -13.75 -11.01 18.37
CA VAL A 249 -12.60 -10.13 18.17
C VAL A 249 -12.05 -9.61 19.50
N TYR A 250 -10.76 -9.85 19.72
CA TYR A 250 -10.01 -9.43 20.89
C TYR A 250 -9.01 -8.34 20.47
N VAL A 251 -9.25 -7.12 20.92
CA VAL A 251 -8.45 -5.94 20.53
C VAL A 251 -7.51 -5.55 21.66
N TYR A 252 -6.21 -5.63 21.41
CA TYR A 252 -5.14 -5.18 22.30
C TYR A 252 -4.60 -3.81 21.90
N THR A 253 -4.29 -3.00 22.89
CA THR A 253 -3.61 -1.70 22.74
C THR A 253 -2.14 -1.76 23.16
N GLU A 254 -1.79 -2.76 23.97
CA GLU A 254 -0.42 -3.07 24.36
C GLU A 254 0.11 -4.25 23.54
N MET A 255 1.42 -4.24 23.26
CA MET A 255 2.04 -5.33 22.53
C MET A 255 2.17 -6.56 23.44
N PHE A 256 1.92 -7.73 22.85
CA PHE A 256 2.23 -9.01 23.46
C PHE A 256 3.74 -9.14 23.72
N GLN A 257 4.13 -9.98 24.68
CA GLN A 257 5.53 -10.13 25.10
C GLN A 257 6.38 -10.82 24.03
N ARG A 258 5.93 -11.99 23.55
CA ARG A 258 6.60 -12.79 22.53
C ARG A 258 5.66 -13.76 21.83
N ILE A 259 6.09 -14.29 20.69
CA ILE A 259 5.46 -15.43 20.02
C ILE A 259 5.97 -16.73 20.66
N THR A 260 5.10 -17.74 20.68
CA THR A 260 5.42 -19.11 21.10
C THR A 260 5.21 -20.07 19.93
N PRO A 261 5.68 -21.32 20.01
CA PRO A 261 5.39 -22.32 18.98
C PRO A 261 3.89 -22.51 18.68
N LYS A 262 3.00 -22.20 19.64
CA LYS A 262 1.54 -22.40 19.55
C LYS A 262 0.75 -21.11 19.33
N GLY A 263 1.36 -19.94 19.53
CA GLY A 263 0.67 -18.66 19.41
C GLY A 263 1.45 -17.52 20.03
N PHE A 264 0.93 -16.84 21.04
CA PHE A 264 1.59 -15.68 21.65
C PHE A 264 1.32 -15.58 23.16
N ILE A 265 2.21 -14.92 23.88
CA ILE A 265 2.02 -14.53 25.28
C ILE A 265 1.66 -13.05 25.31
N ASP A 266 0.46 -12.72 25.76
CA ASP A 266 -0.01 -11.33 25.83
C ASP A 266 0.77 -10.49 26.85
N ASN A 267 0.43 -9.20 26.95
CA ASN A 267 1.10 -8.28 27.86
C ASN A 267 0.96 -8.68 29.34
N GLU A 268 -0.08 -9.45 29.68
CA GLU A 268 -0.36 -9.94 31.04
C GLU A 268 0.31 -11.29 31.34
N GLY A 269 1.01 -11.90 30.37
CA GLY A 269 1.68 -13.18 30.54
C GLY A 269 0.80 -14.39 30.25
N ILE A 270 -0.39 -14.19 29.67
CA ILE A 270 -1.31 -15.29 29.32
C ILE A 270 -0.97 -15.79 27.91
N GLU A 271 -0.81 -17.11 27.78
CA GLU A 271 -0.58 -17.74 26.48
C GLU A 271 -1.91 -17.97 25.74
N HIS A 272 -1.98 -17.48 24.51
CA HIS A 272 -3.09 -17.69 23.58
C HIS A 272 -2.61 -18.57 22.42
N THR A 273 -3.31 -19.68 22.20
CA THR A 273 -3.07 -20.55 21.03
C THR A 273 -3.81 -20.01 19.81
N VAL A 274 -3.11 -19.92 18.68
CA VAL A 274 -3.68 -19.52 17.38
C VAL A 274 -3.20 -20.45 16.28
N ASP A 275 -4.03 -20.63 15.26
CA ASP A 275 -3.71 -21.46 14.10
C ASP A 275 -2.91 -20.67 13.05
N ALA A 276 -3.03 -19.35 13.04
CA ALA A 276 -2.34 -18.47 12.09
C ALA A 276 -1.96 -17.11 12.70
N ILE A 277 -0.81 -16.59 12.24
CA ILE A 277 -0.33 -15.24 12.52
C ILE A 277 -0.17 -14.50 11.19
N ILE A 278 -0.89 -13.38 11.05
CA ILE A 278 -0.86 -12.49 9.90
C ILE A 278 -0.13 -11.20 10.30
N CYS A 279 1.08 -11.01 9.77
CA CYS A 279 1.81 -9.76 9.92
C CYS A 279 1.34 -8.74 8.88
N ALA A 280 0.60 -7.73 9.33
CA ALA A 280 0.16 -6.57 8.55
C ALA A 280 1.04 -5.34 8.86
N THR A 281 2.36 -5.53 8.84
CA THR A 281 3.36 -4.63 9.42
C THR A 281 3.93 -3.59 8.46
N GLY A 282 3.31 -3.43 7.28
CA GLY A 282 3.65 -2.39 6.31
C GLY A 282 4.88 -2.68 5.48
N PHE A 283 5.52 -1.61 4.99
CA PHE A 283 6.64 -1.64 4.05
C PHE A 283 7.69 -0.60 4.44
N ASN A 284 8.92 -0.80 3.99
CA ASN A 284 9.96 0.21 4.05
C ASN A 284 9.71 1.30 2.99
N THR A 285 9.26 2.47 3.44
CA THR A 285 8.96 3.64 2.60
C THR A 285 10.06 4.71 2.63
N SER A 286 11.31 4.35 2.90
CA SER A 286 12.43 5.31 2.96
C SER A 286 12.84 5.90 1.61
N PHE A 287 12.28 5.41 0.50
CA PHE A 287 12.69 5.69 -0.88
C PHE A 287 14.13 5.27 -1.26
N ILE A 288 14.93 4.78 -0.32
CA ILE A 288 16.27 4.23 -0.59
C ILE A 288 16.15 3.11 -1.65
N PRO A 289 16.89 3.21 -2.79
CA PRO A 289 16.87 2.20 -3.85
C PRO A 289 17.16 0.80 -3.31
N ARG A 290 16.60 -0.22 -3.97
CA ARG A 290 16.71 -1.62 -3.52
C ARG A 290 18.03 -2.29 -3.90
N PHE A 291 18.70 -1.73 -4.89
CA PHE A 291 20.02 -2.11 -5.34
C PHE A 291 20.92 -0.86 -5.36
N PRO A 292 22.26 -1.03 -5.33
CA PRO A 292 23.19 0.07 -5.50
C PRO A 292 22.96 0.81 -6.82
N VAL A 293 22.77 2.12 -6.74
CA VAL A 293 22.68 3.01 -7.90
C VAL A 293 23.87 3.95 -7.80
N ILE A 294 24.89 3.68 -8.60
CA ILE A 294 26.19 4.34 -8.51
C ILE A 294 26.30 5.36 -9.63
N GLY A 295 26.23 6.63 -9.28
CA GLY A 295 26.36 7.75 -10.21
C GLY A 295 27.80 8.17 -10.47
N ARG A 296 27.98 9.42 -10.88
CA ARG A 296 29.28 10.03 -11.11
C ARG A 296 30.15 10.01 -9.85
N GLY A 297 31.46 9.88 -10.06
CA GLY A 297 32.43 9.84 -8.96
C GLY A 297 32.29 8.61 -8.04
N GLY A 298 31.56 7.58 -8.47
CA GLY A 298 31.34 6.37 -7.67
C GLY A 298 30.35 6.54 -6.52
N ILE A 299 29.58 7.63 -6.49
CA ILE A 299 28.65 7.90 -5.39
C ILE A 299 27.41 7.01 -5.51
N ASN A 300 27.17 6.19 -4.48
CA ASN A 300 25.98 5.37 -4.37
C ASN A 300 24.81 6.16 -3.76
N VAL A 301 23.69 6.21 -4.47
CA VAL A 301 22.44 6.85 -4.00
C VAL A 301 21.96 6.21 -2.71
N GLN A 302 22.14 4.90 -2.52
CA GLN A 302 21.70 4.25 -1.28
C GLN A 302 22.40 4.82 -0.05
N ASP A 303 23.71 5.07 -0.16
CA ASP A 303 24.51 5.63 0.93
C ASP A 303 24.16 7.10 1.16
N ARG A 304 23.98 7.86 0.08
CA ARG A 304 23.55 9.28 0.15
C ARG A 304 22.21 9.45 0.87
N TRP A 305 21.27 8.52 0.67
CA TRP A 305 19.90 8.62 1.22
C TRP A 305 19.71 7.89 2.55
N LYS A 306 20.77 7.45 3.23
CA LYS A 306 20.68 6.88 4.58
C LYS A 306 20.19 7.89 5.61
N GLU A 307 20.51 9.16 5.41
CA GLU A 307 20.17 10.25 6.33
C GLU A 307 19.24 11.27 5.66
N TYR A 308 18.37 11.88 6.46
CA TYR A 308 17.47 12.94 6.01
C TYR A 308 18.20 14.30 6.10
N PRO A 309 18.04 15.22 5.13
CA PRO A 309 17.13 15.16 3.98
C PRO A 309 17.66 14.33 2.80
N ILE A 310 16.76 13.61 2.14
CA ILE A 310 17.05 12.95 0.86
C ILE A 310 16.86 13.93 -0.30
N ASP A 311 17.85 14.02 -1.18
CA ASP A 311 17.85 14.94 -2.31
C ASP A 311 17.16 14.34 -3.53
N SER A 312 16.16 15.05 -4.07
CA SER A 312 15.60 14.75 -5.39
C SER A 312 15.15 16.04 -6.07
N TYR A 313 15.37 16.14 -7.38
CA TYR A 313 14.87 17.24 -8.17
C TYR A 313 13.52 16.87 -8.79
N LEU A 314 12.48 17.64 -8.44
CA LEU A 314 11.09 17.45 -8.88
C LEU A 314 10.54 16.03 -8.63
N SER A 315 11.09 15.28 -7.66
CA SER A 315 10.78 13.86 -7.40
C SER A 315 11.15 12.89 -8.53
N LEU A 316 11.92 13.35 -9.53
CA LEU A 316 12.22 12.61 -10.76
C LEU A 316 13.69 12.22 -10.88
N ALA A 317 14.61 13.10 -10.48
CA ALA A 317 16.04 12.93 -10.69
C ALA A 317 16.84 13.08 -9.39
N VAL A 318 18.04 12.51 -9.38
CA VAL A 318 19.00 12.62 -8.27
C VAL A 318 20.26 13.32 -8.77
N LYS A 319 20.88 14.12 -7.90
CA LYS A 319 22.12 14.83 -8.25
C LYS A 319 23.21 13.81 -8.64
N ASP A 320 24.04 14.14 -9.63
CA ASP A 320 25.19 13.33 -10.05
C ASP A 320 24.82 11.90 -10.55
N THR A 321 23.57 11.64 -10.89
CA THR A 321 23.12 10.39 -11.52
C THR A 321 22.53 10.68 -12.90
N PRO A 322 23.37 10.97 -13.91
CA PRO A 322 22.89 11.34 -15.24
C PRO A 322 22.02 10.24 -15.84
N ASN A 323 20.97 10.62 -16.56
CA ASN A 323 20.02 9.72 -17.21
C ASN A 323 19.38 8.65 -16.30
N TYR A 324 19.45 8.82 -14.98
CA TYR A 324 18.70 8.02 -14.02
C TYR A 324 17.48 8.80 -13.56
N PHE A 325 16.31 8.22 -13.77
CA PHE A 325 15.03 8.80 -13.39
C PHE A 325 14.23 7.82 -12.54
N MET A 326 13.38 8.36 -11.68
CA MET A 326 12.52 7.57 -10.81
C MET A 326 11.07 7.87 -11.11
N TYR A 327 10.28 6.80 -11.15
CA TYR A 327 8.84 6.90 -11.10
C TYR A 327 8.41 6.94 -9.63
N TYR A 328 7.66 7.96 -9.23
CA TYR A 328 7.20 8.12 -7.85
C TYR A 328 8.36 8.23 -6.83
N GLY A 329 9.31 9.13 -7.11
CA GLY A 329 10.47 9.37 -6.23
C GLY A 329 10.15 10.19 -4.97
N PRO A 330 11.17 10.48 -4.14
CA PRO A 330 11.02 11.28 -2.93
C PRO A 330 10.29 12.60 -3.16
N HIS A 331 9.56 13.08 -2.15
CA HIS A 331 8.83 14.37 -2.17
C HIS A 331 7.67 14.47 -3.17
N VAL A 332 7.32 13.38 -3.85
CA VAL A 332 6.18 13.35 -4.74
C VAL A 332 4.87 13.55 -3.97
N TYR A 333 4.08 14.54 -4.40
CA TYR A 333 2.74 14.79 -3.86
C TYR A 333 1.68 14.44 -4.90
N SER A 334 1.30 13.16 -5.04
CA SER A 334 0.05 12.80 -5.71
C SER A 334 -0.44 11.39 -5.38
N LEU A 335 -1.75 11.21 -5.48
CA LEU A 335 -2.39 9.90 -5.66
C LEU A 335 -2.01 9.35 -7.04
N LEU A 336 -1.90 8.02 -7.12
CA LEU A 336 -1.21 7.24 -8.16
C LEU A 336 -1.55 7.52 -9.64
N GLU A 337 -2.67 8.19 -9.92
CA GLU A 337 -3.20 8.35 -11.30
C GLU A 337 -2.75 9.65 -11.98
N TYR A 338 -2.49 10.75 -11.26
CA TYR A 338 -2.18 12.03 -11.90
C TYR A 338 -0.81 12.03 -12.61
N ILE A 339 0.16 11.27 -12.06
CA ILE A 339 1.44 11.02 -12.74
C ILE A 339 1.23 10.12 -13.96
N GLN A 340 0.30 9.15 -13.93
CA GLN A 340 0.07 8.30 -15.09
C GLN A 340 -0.40 9.13 -16.29
N ASP A 341 -1.46 9.92 -16.14
CA ASP A 341 -2.01 10.70 -17.27
C ASP A 341 -1.03 11.78 -17.75
N HIS A 342 -0.35 12.52 -16.86
CA HIS A 342 0.54 13.62 -17.25
C HIS A 342 1.99 13.22 -17.56
N SER A 343 2.49 12.07 -17.07
CA SER A 343 3.78 11.53 -17.55
C SER A 343 3.65 10.85 -18.91
N THR A 344 2.44 10.38 -19.28
CA THR A 344 2.18 9.85 -20.62
C THR A 344 1.72 10.92 -21.61
N ASP A 345 0.87 11.88 -21.23
CA ASP A 345 0.45 12.99 -22.12
C ASP A 345 1.44 14.16 -22.14
N GLY A 346 2.17 14.38 -21.04
CA GLY A 346 3.22 15.40 -20.93
C GLY A 346 4.62 14.91 -21.29
N GLY A 347 4.79 13.61 -21.60
CA GLY A 347 6.10 12.98 -21.78
C GLY A 347 6.99 13.13 -20.54
N LEU A 348 8.20 12.58 -20.45
CA LEU A 348 9.16 12.44 -21.53
C LEU A 348 9.30 13.65 -22.46
N ARG A 349 8.74 14.83 -22.14
CA ARG A 349 9.19 16.09 -22.78
C ARG A 349 10.52 16.59 -22.23
N VAL A 350 11.02 15.97 -21.15
CA VAL A 350 12.39 16.23 -20.67
C VAL A 350 13.42 15.44 -21.49
N ILE A 351 13.05 14.38 -22.22
CA ILE A 351 13.94 13.69 -23.17
C ILE A 351 13.09 13.03 -24.27
N PHE A 352 12.86 13.75 -25.38
CA PHE A 352 13.21 13.39 -26.77
C PHE A 352 13.02 14.63 -27.63
#